data_AF-A0A0R2SUD8-F1
#
_entry.id   AF-A0A0R2SUD8-F1
#
_cell.length_a   1.000
_cell.length_b   1.000
_cell.length_c   1.000
_cell.angle_alpha   90.00
_cell.angle_beta   90.00
_cell.angle_gamma   90.00
#
_symmetry.space_group_name_H-M   'P 1'
#
loop_
_entity.id
_entity.type
_entity.pdbx_description
1 polymer ?
#
loop_
_entity_poly.entity_id
_entity_poly.type
_entity_poly.pdbx_seq_one_letter_code
_entity_poly.pdbx_strand_id
1 'polypeptide(L)'
;MGFIADFKARRAAKRAQAQFELETYQWQSELDLLNTALDIFTNAAKGDEPEDHQLVQKKGELVLWTGQAIFHEAGRTPSTFKGGSAGISIPVVAGVRLRVGQFSGSVIPGAEMQIDKEAGLVKLTNQRLIFAGSLNTNEWSFAKMLSAARNEEGNDFIIGVSNRKKTSGLKFTDSDGKAFARLFALALYAYENGIPETIKEIKSEITRRNQEKPVLELTAGNT
;
A
#
# COMPACT_ATOMS: atom_id res chain seq x y z
N MET A 1 -15.37 -38.46 29.40
CA MET A 1 -14.44 -37.65 28.60
C MET A 1 -13.80 -38.55 27.55
N GLY A 2 -14.21 -38.47 26.29
CA GLY A 2 -13.80 -39.42 25.25
C GLY A 2 -12.63 -38.90 24.40
N PHE A 3 -11.72 -39.79 23.98
CA PHE A 3 -10.53 -39.52 23.15
C PHE A 3 -10.77 -38.59 21.94
N ILE A 4 -11.95 -38.66 21.31
CA ILE A 4 -12.32 -37.83 20.16
C ILE A 4 -12.55 -36.36 20.56
N ALA A 5 -13.12 -36.11 21.75
CA ALA A 5 -13.32 -34.75 22.27
C ALA A 5 -11.98 -34.09 22.60
N ASP A 6 -11.07 -34.83 23.23
CA ASP A 6 -9.70 -34.37 23.55
C ASP A 6 -8.89 -34.07 22.29
N PHE A 7 -9.02 -34.90 21.24
CA PHE A 7 -8.36 -34.64 19.95
C PHE A 7 -8.90 -33.39 19.25
N LYS A 8 -10.23 -33.18 19.26
CA LYS A 8 -10.86 -31.96 18.72
C LYS A 8 -10.42 -30.71 19.49
N ALA A 9 -10.40 -30.78 20.82
CA ALA A 9 -9.95 -29.67 21.68
C ALA A 9 -8.47 -29.32 21.42
N ARG A 10 -7.58 -30.32 21.31
CA ARG A 10 -6.16 -30.10 20.96
C ARG A 10 -5.98 -29.46 19.58
N ARG A 11 -6.76 -29.90 18.58
CA ARG A 11 -6.73 -29.32 17.23
C ARG A 11 -7.25 -27.89 17.19
N ALA A 12 -8.32 -27.59 17.95
CA ALA A 12 -8.87 -26.25 18.09
C ALA A 12 -7.86 -25.31 18.76
N ALA A 13 -7.23 -25.74 19.87
CA ALA A 13 -6.18 -24.98 20.54
C ALA A 13 -4.98 -24.68 19.62
N LYS A 14 -4.51 -25.68 18.85
CA LYS A 14 -3.42 -25.48 17.87
C LYS A 14 -3.79 -24.49 16.77
N ARG A 15 -5.05 -24.50 16.31
CA ARG A 15 -5.55 -23.54 15.31
C ARG A 15 -5.66 -22.14 15.89
N ALA A 16 -6.20 -22.00 17.10
CA ALA A 16 -6.28 -20.72 17.80
C ALA A 16 -4.88 -20.12 18.03
N GLN A 17 -3.92 -20.95 18.40
CA GLN A 17 -2.52 -20.53 18.53
C GLN A 17 -1.92 -20.07 17.20
N ALA A 18 -2.09 -20.83 16.12
CA ALA A 18 -1.58 -20.44 14.80
C ALA A 18 -2.22 -19.14 14.29
N GLN A 19 -3.52 -18.96 14.54
CA GLN A 19 -4.23 -17.74 14.18
C GLN A 19 -3.72 -16.54 14.99
N PHE A 20 -3.54 -16.72 16.29
CA PHE A 20 -2.99 -15.70 17.18
C PHE A 20 -1.56 -15.31 16.79
N GLU A 21 -0.70 -16.27 16.44
CA GLU A 21 0.67 -16.03 15.96
C GLU A 21 0.65 -15.21 14.66
N LEU A 22 -0.24 -15.55 13.73
CA LEU A 22 -0.43 -14.80 12.48
C LEU A 22 -0.93 -13.37 12.73
N GLU A 23 -1.95 -13.20 13.56
CA GLU A 23 -2.51 -11.89 13.91
C GLU A 23 -1.49 -11.01 14.63
N THR A 24 -0.71 -11.61 15.55
CA THR A 24 0.36 -10.91 16.26
C THR A 24 1.45 -10.45 15.30
N TYR A 25 1.85 -11.31 14.35
CA TYR A 25 2.81 -10.96 13.32
C TYR A 25 2.32 -9.82 12.43
N GLN A 26 1.06 -9.89 11.96
CA GLN A 26 0.47 -8.83 11.14
C GLN A 26 0.34 -7.51 11.89
N TRP A 27 -0.09 -7.57 13.15
CA TRP A 27 -0.17 -6.41 14.04
C TRP A 27 1.20 -5.73 14.23
N GLN A 28 2.24 -6.52 14.49
CA GLN A 28 3.60 -6.01 14.67
C GLN A 28 4.14 -5.40 13.38
N SER A 29 4.01 -6.11 12.25
CA SER A 29 4.46 -5.62 10.94
C SER A 29 3.82 -4.29 10.56
N GLU A 30 2.55 -4.09 10.87
CA GLU A 30 1.84 -2.85 10.58
C GLU A 30 2.28 -1.71 11.52
N LEU A 31 2.53 -2.00 12.81
CA LEU A 31 3.08 -1.01 13.74
C LEU A 31 4.48 -0.55 13.32
N ASP A 32 5.35 -1.47 12.93
CA ASP A 32 6.70 -1.16 12.46
C ASP A 32 6.63 -0.24 11.23
N LEU A 33 5.69 -0.52 10.32
CA LEU A 33 5.44 0.30 9.15
C LEU A 33 4.91 1.69 9.51
N LEU A 34 4.00 1.81 10.48
CA LEU A 34 3.49 3.10 10.95
C LEU A 34 4.56 3.93 11.65
N ASN A 35 5.42 3.30 12.45
CA ASN A 35 6.56 3.97 13.07
C ASN A 35 7.55 4.48 12.01
N THR A 36 7.84 3.65 11.00
CA THR A 36 8.69 4.06 9.86
C THR A 36 8.08 5.25 9.12
N ALA A 37 6.76 5.22 8.88
CA ALA A 37 6.06 6.33 8.25
C ALA A 37 6.11 7.59 9.14
N LEU A 38 5.90 7.45 10.45
CA LEU A 38 5.98 8.56 11.40
C LEU A 38 7.34 9.25 11.34
N ASP A 39 8.42 8.47 11.30
CA ASP A 39 9.78 8.99 11.17
C ASP A 39 9.97 9.74 9.86
N ILE A 40 9.53 9.16 8.74
CA ILE A 40 9.57 9.80 7.41
C ILE A 40 8.86 11.15 7.43
N PHE A 41 7.61 11.20 7.89
CA PHE A 41 6.83 12.44 7.89
C PHE A 41 7.36 13.46 8.90
N THR A 42 7.90 13.00 10.03
CA THR A 42 8.51 13.88 11.04
C THR A 42 9.81 14.50 10.53
N ASN A 43 10.63 13.74 9.80
CA ASN A 43 11.85 14.23 9.17
C ASN A 43 11.51 15.20 8.03
N ALA A 44 10.56 14.84 7.17
CA ALA A 44 10.07 15.73 6.12
C ALA A 44 9.54 17.06 6.68
N ALA A 45 8.84 17.06 7.83
CA ALA A 45 8.39 18.28 8.48
C ALA A 45 9.53 19.20 8.96
N LYS A 46 10.72 18.64 9.22
CA LYS A 46 11.93 19.39 9.58
C LYS A 46 12.73 19.83 8.36
N GLY A 47 12.39 19.35 7.16
CA GLY A 47 13.20 19.51 5.95
C GLY A 47 14.35 18.51 5.84
N ASP A 48 14.38 17.49 6.70
CA ASP A 48 15.33 16.38 6.61
C ASP A 48 14.77 15.36 5.60
N GLU A 49 15.33 15.34 4.41
CA GLU A 49 14.90 14.49 3.31
C GLU A 49 15.91 13.37 3.04
N PRO A 50 15.48 12.23 2.44
CA PRO A 50 16.42 11.26 1.91
C PRO A 50 17.40 11.91 0.95
N GLU A 51 18.69 11.59 1.04
CA GLU A 51 19.69 12.08 0.08
C GLU A 51 19.30 11.65 -1.34
N ASP A 52 18.78 12.60 -2.13
CA ASP A 52 18.40 12.37 -3.51
C ASP A 52 19.03 13.43 -4.42
N HIS A 53 20.12 13.04 -5.08
CA HIS A 53 20.85 13.89 -6.01
C HIS A 53 20.23 13.91 -7.42
N GLN A 54 19.13 13.19 -7.64
CA GLN A 54 18.59 12.91 -8.98
C GLN A 54 17.16 13.41 -9.17
N LEU A 55 16.58 14.16 -8.23
CA LEU A 55 15.25 14.77 -8.39
C LEU A 55 15.32 16.28 -8.29
N VAL A 56 14.78 16.97 -9.29
CA VAL A 56 14.50 18.40 -9.18
C VAL A 56 13.15 18.60 -8.50
N GLN A 57 13.19 19.09 -7.27
CA GLN A 57 12.01 19.34 -6.44
C GLN A 57 11.31 20.63 -6.84
N LYS A 58 9.97 20.61 -6.83
CA LYS A 58 9.14 21.80 -6.95
C LYS A 58 9.10 22.56 -5.63
N LYS A 59 8.59 23.80 -5.65
CA LYS A 59 8.43 24.60 -4.44
C LYS A 59 7.54 23.87 -3.42
N GLY A 60 8.05 23.68 -2.20
CA GLY A 60 7.35 22.97 -1.13
C GLY A 60 7.17 21.47 -1.36
N GLU A 61 7.91 20.89 -2.32
CA GLU A 61 7.94 19.45 -2.56
C GLU A 61 9.01 18.81 -1.68
N LEU A 62 8.63 17.78 -0.93
CA LEU A 62 9.49 17.04 -0.03
C LEU A 62 9.48 15.56 -0.44
N VAL A 63 10.66 14.95 -0.57
CA VAL A 63 10.81 13.52 -0.84
C VAL A 63 10.52 12.74 0.44
N LEU A 64 9.54 11.83 0.36
CA LEU A 64 9.11 11.00 1.48
C LEU A 64 9.75 9.62 1.41
N TRP A 65 9.88 9.05 0.21
CA TRP A 65 10.37 7.69 0.04
C TRP A 65 10.96 7.46 -1.33
N THR A 66 11.97 6.59 -1.39
CA THR A 66 12.58 6.10 -2.63
C THR A 66 12.63 4.57 -2.62
N GLY A 67 12.49 3.96 -3.79
CA GLY A 67 12.55 2.51 -3.94
C GLY A 67 12.63 2.08 -5.39
N GLN A 68 12.49 0.78 -5.66
CA GLN A 68 12.52 0.25 -7.02
C GLN A 68 11.18 -0.39 -7.39
N ALA A 69 10.78 -0.25 -8.65
CA ALA A 69 9.59 -0.89 -9.18
C ALA A 69 9.73 -1.17 -10.68
N ILE A 70 8.81 -1.98 -11.20
CA ILE A 70 8.60 -2.17 -12.63
C ILE A 70 7.49 -1.23 -13.06
N PHE A 71 7.79 -0.35 -14.01
CA PHE A 71 6.81 0.49 -14.67
C PHE A 71 6.04 -0.28 -15.72
N HIS A 72 4.73 -0.12 -15.73
CA HIS A 72 3.85 -0.68 -16.74
C HIS A 72 2.84 0.37 -17.24
N GLU A 73 2.44 0.24 -18.50
CA GLU A 73 1.46 1.13 -19.14
C GLU A 73 0.47 0.29 -19.96
N ALA A 74 -0.79 0.74 -20.02
CA ALA A 74 -1.78 0.17 -20.93
C ALA A 74 -1.29 0.19 -22.40
N GLY A 75 -1.02 -1.00 -22.93
CA GLY A 75 -0.49 -1.24 -24.27
C GLY A 75 -1.29 -2.28 -25.06
N ARG A 76 -1.09 -2.29 -26.39
CA ARG A 76 -1.77 -3.20 -27.31
C ARG A 76 -0.83 -4.33 -27.75
N THR A 77 -0.89 -5.44 -27.03
CA THR A 77 -0.67 -6.80 -27.54
C THR A 77 -1.96 -7.60 -27.25
N PRO A 78 -2.33 -8.61 -28.07
CA PRO A 78 -3.70 -9.09 -28.13
C PRO A 78 -4.08 -9.99 -26.93
N SER A 79 -4.53 -9.42 -25.80
CA SER A 79 -5.36 -10.16 -24.81
C SER A 79 -6.10 -9.26 -23.79
N THR A 80 -7.30 -9.62 -23.26
CA THR A 80 -8.31 -8.76 -22.55
C THR A 80 -8.15 -8.72 -21.05
N PHE A 81 -8.08 -7.53 -20.45
CA PHE A 81 -8.38 -7.32 -19.03
C PHE A 81 -9.90 -7.36 -18.77
N LYS A 82 -10.41 -8.39 -18.07
CA LYS A 82 -11.78 -8.40 -17.51
C LYS A 82 -11.66 -8.47 -15.99
N GLY A 83 -11.86 -7.34 -15.33
CA GLY A 83 -11.84 -7.27 -13.87
C GLY A 83 -13.01 -6.48 -13.32
N GLY A 84 -13.74 -7.10 -12.40
CA GLY A 84 -14.70 -6.38 -11.57
C GLY A 84 -13.92 -5.50 -10.60
N SER A 85 -14.25 -4.20 -10.54
CA SER A 85 -13.73 -3.35 -9.48
C SER A 85 -14.49 -3.65 -8.19
N ALA A 86 -13.99 -4.58 -7.38
CA ALA A 86 -14.28 -4.49 -5.96
C ALA A 86 -13.46 -3.31 -5.43
N GLY A 87 -13.99 -2.45 -4.56
CA GLY A 87 -13.16 -1.43 -3.92
C GLY A 87 -12.49 -2.05 -2.70
N ILE A 88 -11.16 -2.20 -2.67
CA ILE A 88 -10.48 -2.44 -1.39
C ILE A 88 -10.23 -1.08 -0.76
N SER A 89 -10.95 -0.81 0.33
CA SER A 89 -10.62 0.31 1.19
C SER A 89 -9.25 0.01 1.82
N ILE A 90 -8.19 0.72 1.41
CA ILE A 90 -6.99 0.81 2.23
C ILE A 90 -7.39 1.75 3.37
N PRO A 91 -7.44 1.30 4.63
CA PRO A 91 -7.78 2.17 5.74
C PRO A 91 -6.65 3.19 5.90
N VAL A 92 -6.84 4.40 5.40
CA VAL A 92 -5.88 5.52 5.48
C VAL A 92 -6.03 6.28 6.82
N VAL A 93 -6.56 5.61 7.85
CA VAL A 93 -6.87 6.17 9.18
C VAL A 93 -8.13 7.06 9.25
N ALA A 94 -8.76 7.12 10.43
CA ALA A 94 -9.82 8.05 10.85
C ALA A 94 -11.02 8.25 9.92
N GLY A 95 -11.46 7.20 9.21
CA GLY A 95 -12.69 7.27 8.41
C GLY A 95 -12.51 7.97 7.05
N VAL A 96 -11.31 8.44 6.72
CA VAL A 96 -10.95 8.85 5.37
C VAL A 96 -10.67 7.59 4.54
N ARG A 97 -11.63 7.24 3.68
CA ARG A 97 -11.52 6.11 2.76
C ARG A 97 -10.91 6.61 1.46
N LEU A 98 -9.59 6.47 1.29
CA LEU A 98 -9.01 6.59 -0.04
C LEU A 98 -9.47 5.36 -0.83
N ARG A 99 -10.36 5.58 -1.81
CA ARG A 99 -10.87 4.51 -2.67
C ARG A 99 -9.76 4.11 -3.64
N VAL A 100 -8.94 3.17 -3.21
CA VAL A 100 -8.05 2.45 -4.12
C VAL A 100 -8.89 1.32 -4.72
N GLY A 101 -9.20 1.37 -6.02
CA GLY A 101 -9.92 0.26 -6.66
C GLY A 101 -9.14 -1.05 -6.48
N GLN A 102 -9.77 -2.16 -6.15
CA GLN A 102 -9.16 -3.48 -6.36
C GLN A 102 -9.46 -3.89 -7.80
N PHE A 103 -8.45 -4.30 -8.53
CA PHE A 103 -8.64 -4.92 -9.83
C PHE A 103 -8.22 -6.39 -9.70
N SER A 104 -9.15 -7.32 -9.93
CA SER A 104 -8.86 -8.75 -10.06
C SER A 104 -9.18 -9.18 -11.48
N GLY A 105 -8.30 -9.92 -12.13
CA GLY A 105 -8.51 -10.34 -13.51
C GLY A 105 -7.73 -11.59 -13.87
N SER A 106 -8.42 -12.61 -14.37
CA SER A 106 -7.80 -13.76 -15.03
C SER A 106 -7.56 -13.46 -16.51
N VAL A 107 -6.42 -13.89 -17.04
CA VAL A 107 -6.03 -13.71 -18.46
C VAL A 107 -7.02 -14.41 -19.39
N ILE A 108 -7.75 -13.64 -20.21
CA ILE A 108 -8.59 -14.15 -21.31
C ILE A 108 -8.17 -13.43 -22.62
N PRO A 109 -7.99 -14.12 -23.76
CA PRO A 109 -7.54 -13.47 -25.01
C PRO A 109 -8.55 -12.45 -25.62
N GLY A 110 -8.23 -11.13 -25.65
CA GLY A 110 -8.73 -10.11 -26.63
C GLY A 110 -8.48 -8.56 -26.52
N ALA A 111 -8.04 -7.91 -25.42
CA ALA A 111 -8.08 -6.44 -25.16
C ALA A 111 -7.07 -5.79 -24.15
N GLU A 112 -6.34 -4.76 -24.57
CA GLU A 112 -5.60 -3.78 -23.75
C GLU A 112 -5.07 -4.24 -22.36
N MET A 113 -3.83 -4.74 -22.33
CA MET A 113 -3.11 -5.15 -21.11
C MET A 113 -2.18 -4.05 -20.59
N GLN A 114 -1.87 -4.08 -19.30
CA GLN A 114 -0.72 -3.36 -18.75
C GLN A 114 0.54 -4.11 -19.19
N ILE A 115 1.42 -3.47 -19.95
CA ILE A 115 2.65 -4.08 -20.43
C ILE A 115 3.79 -3.58 -19.55
N ASP A 116 4.45 -4.51 -18.85
CA ASP A 116 5.71 -4.26 -18.14
C ASP A 116 6.73 -3.69 -19.13
N LYS A 117 7.18 -2.47 -18.86
CA LYS A 117 8.11 -1.75 -19.72
C LYS A 117 9.53 -1.86 -19.21
N GLU A 118 9.74 -1.55 -17.94
CA GLU A 118 11.09 -1.30 -17.43
C GLU A 118 11.13 -1.28 -15.90
N ALA A 119 12.23 -1.76 -15.31
CA ALA A 119 12.55 -1.56 -13.90
C ALA A 119 13.31 -0.24 -13.70
N GLY A 120 12.99 0.50 -12.63
CA GLY A 120 13.61 1.79 -12.38
C GLY A 120 13.36 2.32 -10.97
N LEU A 121 13.86 3.53 -10.74
CA LEU A 121 13.77 4.20 -9.45
C LEU A 121 12.39 4.85 -9.31
N VAL A 122 11.76 4.61 -8.17
CA VAL A 122 10.51 5.25 -7.75
C VAL A 122 10.82 6.27 -6.68
N LYS A 123 10.20 7.44 -6.80
CA LYS A 123 10.28 8.52 -5.82
C LYS A 123 8.87 8.95 -5.47
N LEU A 124 8.56 8.89 -4.18
CA LEU A 124 7.30 9.36 -3.63
C LEU A 124 7.55 10.66 -2.89
N THR A 125 6.84 11.71 -3.29
CA THR A 125 6.87 13.01 -2.62
C THR A 125 5.51 13.33 -2.02
N ASN A 126 5.42 14.43 -1.29
CA ASN A 126 4.15 14.98 -0.81
C ASN A 126 3.27 15.59 -1.93
N GLN A 127 3.73 15.66 -3.18
CA GLN A 127 2.98 16.27 -4.30
C GLN A 127 2.78 15.34 -5.49
N ARG A 128 3.65 14.35 -5.68
CA ARG A 128 3.64 13.46 -6.84
C ARG A 128 4.36 12.14 -6.56
N LEU A 129 4.00 11.16 -7.35
CA LEU A 129 4.75 9.92 -7.52
C LEU A 129 5.52 9.98 -8.82
N ILE A 130 6.77 9.53 -8.82
CA ILE A 130 7.67 9.62 -9.96
C ILE A 130 8.32 8.26 -10.17
N PHE A 131 8.37 7.84 -11.43
CA PHE A 131 9.18 6.74 -11.91
C PHE A 131 10.25 7.27 -12.85
N ALA A 132 11.49 6.85 -12.63
CA ALA A 132 12.65 7.17 -13.44
C ALA A 132 13.38 5.87 -13.84
N GLY A 133 13.15 5.44 -15.07
CA GLY A 133 13.90 4.39 -15.75
C GLY A 133 14.90 4.97 -16.75
N SER A 134 15.71 4.10 -17.36
CA SER A 134 16.63 4.46 -18.43
C SER A 134 15.93 4.78 -19.75
N LEU A 135 14.76 4.19 -20.01
CA LEU A 135 13.97 4.39 -21.23
C LEU A 135 12.67 5.15 -20.98
N ASN A 136 12.05 4.96 -19.82
CA ASN A 136 10.75 5.50 -19.48
C ASN A 136 10.83 6.34 -18.20
N THR A 137 10.23 7.53 -18.25
CA THR A 137 10.01 8.38 -17.07
C THR A 137 8.53 8.70 -17.00
N ASN A 138 7.95 8.59 -15.80
CA ASN A 138 6.54 8.94 -15.60
C ASN A 138 6.34 9.69 -14.29
N GLU A 139 5.39 10.62 -14.29
CA GLU A 139 5.03 11.44 -13.13
C GLU A 139 3.52 11.38 -12.93
N TRP A 140 3.06 10.95 -11.76
CA TRP A 140 1.67 11.05 -11.34
C TRP A 140 1.53 12.17 -10.32
N SER A 141 1.08 13.34 -10.77
CA SER A 141 0.77 14.47 -9.89
C SER A 141 -0.50 14.18 -9.09
N PHE A 142 -0.44 14.39 -7.78
CA PHE A 142 -1.59 14.18 -6.89
C PHE A 142 -2.75 15.14 -7.22
N ALA A 143 -2.43 16.38 -7.61
CA ALA A 143 -3.39 17.38 -8.10
C ALA A 143 -4.25 16.92 -9.29
N LYS A 144 -3.79 15.90 -10.03
CA LYS A 144 -4.47 15.38 -11.22
C LYS A 144 -4.92 13.94 -11.05
N MET A 145 -4.82 13.38 -9.84
CA MET A 145 -5.15 11.99 -9.59
C MET A 145 -6.65 11.77 -9.75
N LEU A 146 -7.01 10.76 -10.55
CA LEU A 146 -8.40 10.33 -10.75
C LEU A 146 -8.69 9.04 -10.00
N SER A 147 -7.75 8.11 -10.04
CA SER A 147 -7.88 6.80 -9.43
C SER A 147 -6.51 6.23 -9.11
N ALA A 148 -6.41 5.52 -7.99
CA ALA A 148 -5.38 4.53 -7.77
C ALA A 148 -6.10 3.19 -7.59
N ALA A 149 -5.52 2.11 -8.07
CA ALA A 149 -6.03 0.77 -7.90
C ALA A 149 -4.87 -0.19 -7.61
N ARG A 150 -5.12 -1.29 -6.90
CA ARG A 150 -4.12 -2.33 -6.65
C ARG A 150 -4.66 -3.73 -6.93
N ASN A 151 -3.77 -4.68 -7.22
CA ASN A 151 -4.14 -6.09 -7.33
C ASN A 151 -4.41 -6.74 -5.95
N GLU A 152 -4.88 -7.98 -5.95
CA GLU A 152 -5.18 -8.73 -4.72
C GLU A 152 -3.95 -8.99 -3.84
N GLU A 153 -2.80 -9.19 -4.47
CA GLU A 153 -1.51 -9.40 -3.80
C GLU A 153 -1.00 -8.11 -3.12
N GLY A 154 -1.47 -6.94 -3.58
CA GLY A 154 -1.12 -5.63 -3.04
C GLY A 154 0.27 -5.12 -3.48
N ASN A 155 0.83 -5.70 -4.55
CA ASN A 155 2.16 -5.37 -5.08
C ASN A 155 2.10 -4.62 -6.43
N ASP A 156 0.98 -4.66 -7.14
CA ASP A 156 0.80 -4.03 -8.46
C ASP A 156 -0.24 -2.91 -8.36
N PHE A 157 0.13 -1.71 -8.80
CA PHE A 157 -0.66 -0.49 -8.67
C PHE A 157 -0.96 0.10 -10.04
N ILE A 158 -2.23 0.40 -10.32
CA ILE A 158 -2.68 1.11 -11.51
C ILE A 158 -3.13 2.52 -11.12
N ILE A 159 -2.57 3.54 -11.75
CA ILE A 159 -2.83 4.94 -11.43
C ILE A 159 -3.34 5.68 -12.68
N GLY A 160 -4.47 6.36 -12.50
CA GLY A 160 -5.12 7.19 -13.50
C GLY A 160 -4.99 8.67 -13.13
N VAL A 161 -4.65 9.50 -14.12
CA VAL A 161 -4.56 10.95 -13.98
C VAL A 161 -5.32 11.66 -15.09
N SER A 162 -5.87 12.84 -14.81
CA SER A 162 -6.78 13.56 -15.72
C SER A 162 -6.13 14.06 -17.00
N ASN A 163 -4.80 14.24 -17.00
CA ASN A 163 -4.06 14.72 -18.16
C ASN A 163 -3.49 13.61 -19.04
N ARG A 164 -3.87 12.35 -18.82
CA ARG A 164 -3.45 11.21 -19.66
C ARG A 164 -4.64 10.38 -20.08
N LYS A 165 -4.58 9.89 -21.32
CA LYS A 165 -5.60 9.00 -21.88
C LYS A 165 -5.45 7.55 -21.40
N LYS A 166 -4.22 7.12 -21.13
CA LYS A 166 -3.89 5.75 -20.71
C LYS A 166 -3.56 5.73 -19.22
N THR A 167 -4.00 4.68 -18.54
CA THR A 167 -3.55 4.36 -17.19
C THR A 167 -2.16 3.74 -17.23
N SER A 168 -1.38 4.00 -16.20
CA SER A 168 -0.06 3.44 -16.00
C SER A 168 0.16 3.13 -14.54
N GLY A 169 1.17 2.33 -14.24
CA GLY A 169 1.30 1.76 -12.92
C GLY A 169 2.72 1.38 -12.54
N LEU A 170 2.83 0.90 -11.30
CA LEU A 170 4.06 0.41 -10.71
C LEU A 170 3.79 -0.94 -10.06
N LYS A 171 4.65 -1.89 -10.38
CA LYS A 171 4.68 -3.21 -9.74
C LYS A 171 5.92 -3.33 -8.88
N PHE A 172 5.70 -3.62 -7.61
CA PHE A 172 6.70 -3.79 -6.57
C PHE A 172 6.88 -5.27 -6.24
N THR A 173 7.86 -5.56 -5.40
CA THR A 173 7.93 -6.85 -4.69
C THR A 173 6.81 -6.93 -3.64
N ASP A 174 6.49 -8.13 -3.15
CA ASP A 174 5.44 -8.31 -2.13
C ASP A 174 5.72 -7.56 -0.83
N SER A 175 7.01 -7.45 -0.45
CA SER A 175 7.44 -6.69 0.72
C SER A 175 7.27 -5.19 0.49
N ASP A 176 7.76 -4.69 -0.65
CA ASP A 176 7.77 -3.26 -0.94
C ASP A 176 6.37 -2.74 -1.27
N GLY A 177 5.50 -3.57 -1.86
CA GLY A 177 4.13 -3.21 -2.21
C GLY A 177 3.29 -2.82 -0.99
N LYS A 178 3.44 -3.54 0.13
CA LYS A 178 2.73 -3.21 1.38
C LYS A 178 3.21 -1.89 1.97
N ALA A 179 4.53 -1.68 2.04
CA ALA A 179 5.15 -0.44 2.49
C ALA A 179 4.70 0.74 1.62
N PHE A 180 4.83 0.58 0.30
CA PHE A 180 4.43 1.56 -0.69
C PHE A 180 2.94 1.90 -0.59
N ALA A 181 2.05 0.91 -0.50
CA ALA A 181 0.60 1.14 -0.40
C ALA A 181 0.25 2.10 0.74
N ARG A 182 0.86 1.89 1.91
CA ARG A 182 0.64 2.74 3.08
C ARG A 182 1.25 4.12 2.88
N LEU A 183 2.53 4.19 2.50
CA LEU A 183 3.23 5.45 2.33
C LEU A 183 2.56 6.32 1.26
N PHE A 184 2.12 5.71 0.16
CA PHE A 184 1.37 6.37 -0.90
C PHE A 184 0.04 6.93 -0.40
N ALA A 185 -0.70 6.16 0.40
CA ALA A 185 -1.95 6.63 1.01
C ALA A 185 -1.73 7.81 1.98
N LEU A 186 -0.69 7.75 2.82
CA LEU A 186 -0.32 8.84 3.73
C LEU A 186 0.20 10.06 2.96
N ALA A 187 0.92 9.88 1.85
CA ALA A 187 1.38 10.98 1.01
C ALA A 187 0.21 11.72 0.35
N LEU A 188 -0.82 10.99 -0.09
CA LEU A 188 -2.06 11.60 -0.58
C LEU A 188 -2.80 12.33 0.54
N TYR A 189 -2.88 11.75 1.74
CA TYR A 189 -3.47 12.45 2.89
C TYR A 189 -2.69 13.74 3.25
N ALA A 190 -1.36 13.69 3.19
CA ALA A 190 -0.49 14.85 3.43
C ALA A 190 -0.62 15.92 2.35
N TYR A 191 -0.93 15.54 1.11
CA TYR A 191 -1.23 16.48 0.05
C TYR A 191 -2.53 17.25 0.31
N GLU A 192 -3.56 16.56 0.79
CA GLU A 192 -4.88 17.15 1.06
C GLU A 192 -4.92 17.96 2.37
N ASN A 193 -4.31 17.44 3.45
CA ASN A 193 -4.45 17.98 4.80
C ASN A 193 -3.15 18.58 5.38
N GLY A 194 -2.03 18.37 4.70
CA GLY A 194 -0.71 18.80 5.17
C GLY A 194 0.02 17.76 6.04
N ILE A 195 1.34 17.89 6.10
CA ILE A 195 2.22 17.01 6.87
C ILE A 195 1.92 17.05 8.39
N PRO A 196 1.64 18.21 9.04
CA PRO A 196 1.37 18.23 10.47
C PRO A 196 0.16 17.39 10.89
N GLU A 197 -0.96 17.49 10.16
CA GLU A 197 -2.15 16.67 10.43
C GLU A 197 -1.88 15.19 10.12
N THR A 198 -1.06 14.89 9.11
CA THR A 198 -0.63 13.51 8.82
C THR A 198 0.14 12.90 9.99
N ILE A 199 1.09 13.64 10.59
CA ILE A 199 1.85 13.16 11.75
C ILE A 199 0.93 12.89 12.95
N LYS A 200 -0.01 13.81 13.20
CA LYS A 200 -0.99 13.65 14.27
C LYS A 200 -1.84 12.40 14.08
N GLU A 201 -2.22 12.13 12.84
CA GLU A 201 -3.04 10.96 12.49
C GLU A 201 -2.26 9.64 12.55
N ILE A 202 -0.98 9.64 12.16
CA ILE A 202 -0.14 8.44 12.35
C ILE A 202 -0.01 8.13 13.86
N LYS A 203 0.13 9.15 14.71
CA LYS A 203 0.20 8.98 16.17
C LYS A 203 -1.09 8.45 16.80
N SER A 204 -2.25 8.94 16.35
CA SER A 204 -3.55 8.44 16.82
C SER A 204 -3.73 6.98 16.44
N GLU A 205 -3.32 6.59 15.24
CA GLU A 205 -3.41 5.20 14.76
C GLU A 205 -2.51 4.26 15.54
N ILE A 206 -1.25 4.63 15.77
CA ILE A 206 -0.33 3.84 16.59
C ILE A 206 -0.94 3.61 17.99
N THR A 207 -1.50 4.67 18.58
CA THR A 207 -2.17 4.59 19.89
C THR A 207 -3.34 3.62 19.87
N ARG A 208 -4.20 3.71 18.84
CA ARG A 208 -5.35 2.82 18.67
C ARG A 208 -4.92 1.37 18.44
N ARG A 209 -3.95 1.12 17.56
CA ARG A 209 -3.46 -0.23 17.27
C ARG A 209 -2.79 -0.87 18.47
N ASN A 210 -2.12 -0.10 19.33
CA ASN A 210 -1.59 -0.60 20.58
C ASN A 210 -2.69 -1.10 21.55
N GLN A 211 -3.91 -0.55 21.48
CA GLN A 211 -5.06 -1.04 22.24
C GLN A 211 -5.68 -2.30 21.63
N GLU A 212 -5.59 -2.47 20.31
CA GLU A 212 -6.09 -3.62 19.54
C GLU A 212 -5.06 -4.77 19.48
N LYS A 213 -4.14 -4.86 20.45
CA LYS A 213 -3.14 -5.93 20.50
C LYS A 213 -3.84 -7.31 20.56
N PRO A 214 -3.48 -8.26 19.69
CA PRO A 214 -4.09 -9.59 19.70
C PRO A 214 -3.96 -10.26 21.08
N VAL A 215 -5.03 -10.96 21.49
CA VAL A 215 -5.09 -11.74 22.73
C VAL A 215 -5.44 -13.18 22.37
N LEU A 216 -4.73 -14.14 22.94
CA LEU A 216 -5.01 -15.56 22.71
C LEU A 216 -6.27 -15.97 23.44
N GLU A 217 -7.38 -16.13 22.71
CA GLU A 217 -8.61 -16.71 23.25
C GLU A 217 -8.58 -18.23 23.07
N LEU A 218 -8.32 -18.95 24.16
CA LEU A 218 -8.52 -20.40 24.20
C LEU A 218 -9.99 -20.65 24.53
N THR A 219 -10.75 -21.20 23.57
CA THR A 219 -12.11 -21.68 23.85
C THR A 219 -12.02 -22.76 24.92
N ALA A 220 -12.35 -22.40 26.17
CA ALA A 220 -12.53 -23.38 27.23
C ALA A 220 -13.59 -24.37 26.74
N GLY A 221 -13.20 -25.64 26.58
CA GLY A 221 -14.13 -26.68 26.19
C GLY A 221 -15.26 -26.68 27.21
N ASN A 222 -16.49 -26.41 26.77
CA ASN A 222 -17.66 -26.64 27.61
C ASN A 222 -17.62 -28.11 28.06
N THR A 223 -17.58 -28.26 29.38
CA THR A 223 -17.55 -29.51 30.15
C THR A 223 -18.68 -30.46 29.78
#